data_AF-Q8XU57-F1
#
_entry.id   AF-Q8XU57-F1
#
_cell.length_a   1.000
_cell.length_b   1.000
_cell.length_c   1.000
_cell.angle_alpha   90.00
_cell.angle_beta   90.00
_cell.angle_gamma   90.00
#
_symmetry.space_group_name_H-M   'P 1'
#
loop_
_entity.id
_entity.type
_entity.pdbx_description
1 polymer ?
#
loop_
_entity_poly.entity_id
_entity_poly.type
_entity_poly.pdbx_seq_one_letter_code
_entity_poly.pdbx_strand_id
1 'polypeptide(L)'
;MALSRDDIRTLFDRHGDIACSGEPVTQREHAPQTAALVTAALPHDLGHLLGRQGETPSGRGIDDQHQYFALPFLRALSRCRA
;
A
#
# COMPACT_ATOMS: atom_id res chain seq x y z
N MET A 1 -0.45 -18.26 17.09
CA MET A 1 0.58 -17.32 17.58
C MET A 1 0.82 -16.27 16.50
N ALA A 2 0.98 -15.01 16.88
CA ALA A 2 1.30 -13.91 15.95
C ALA A 2 2.82 -13.67 15.95
N LEU A 3 3.38 -13.33 14.78
CA LEU A 3 4.79 -12.95 14.67
C LEU A 3 5.00 -11.53 15.22
N SER A 4 6.08 -11.32 15.97
CA SER A 4 6.54 -9.99 16.35
C SER A 4 7.30 -9.32 15.21
N ARG A 5 7.59 -8.01 15.36
CA ARG A 5 8.43 -7.28 14.39
C ARG A 5 9.84 -7.86 14.28
N ASP A 6 10.41 -8.29 15.40
CA ASP A 6 11.75 -8.90 15.43
C ASP A 6 11.76 -10.29 14.76
N ASP A 7 10.68 -11.06 14.91
CA ASP A 7 10.52 -12.33 14.19
C ASP A 7 10.49 -12.11 12.68
N ILE A 8 9.74 -11.11 12.22
CA ILE A 8 9.67 -10.75 10.78
C ILE A 8 11.03 -10.29 10.28
N ARG A 9 11.74 -9.42 11.00
CA ARG A 9 13.09 -8.99 10.63
C ARG A 9 14.03 -10.19 10.51
N THR A 10 14.01 -11.08 11.51
CA THR A 10 14.84 -12.29 11.52
C THR A 10 14.55 -13.20 10.32
N LEU A 11 13.29 -13.31 9.89
CA LEU A 11 12.94 -14.06 8.68
C LEU A 11 13.52 -13.42 7.41
N PHE A 12 13.39 -12.10 7.25
CA PHE A 12 13.95 -11.39 6.09
C PHE A 12 15.48 -11.35 6.09
N ASP A 13 16.13 -11.32 7.25
CA ASP A 13 17.59 -11.40 7.34
C ASP A 13 18.09 -12.76 6.89
N ARG A 14 17.39 -13.85 7.25
CA ARG A 14 17.80 -15.23 6.93
C ARG A 14 17.36 -15.70 5.55
N HIS A 15 16.22 -15.24 5.07
CA HIS A 15 15.53 -15.81 3.90
C HIS A 15 15.14 -14.75 2.86
N GLY A 16 15.51 -13.49 3.08
CA GLY A 16 15.15 -12.39 2.19
C GLY A 16 15.72 -12.52 0.78
N ASP A 17 16.86 -13.19 0.63
CA ASP A 17 17.56 -13.37 -0.66
C ASP A 17 17.01 -14.58 -1.47
N ILE A 18 16.03 -15.31 -0.92
CA ILE A 18 15.33 -16.36 -1.68
C ILE A 18 14.54 -15.69 -2.82
N ALA A 19 14.54 -16.30 -4.00
CA ALA A 19 13.75 -15.83 -5.13
C ALA A 19 12.26 -15.77 -4.79
N CYS A 20 11.61 -14.68 -5.19
CA CYS A 20 10.16 -14.63 -5.25
C CYS A 20 9.71 -15.50 -6.43
N SER A 21 9.00 -16.60 -6.16
CA SER A 21 8.68 -17.59 -7.18
C SER A 21 7.92 -16.95 -8.35
N GLY A 22 8.41 -17.18 -9.57
CA GLY A 22 7.83 -16.61 -10.79
C GLY A 22 8.28 -15.18 -11.12
N GLU A 23 9.08 -14.54 -10.27
CA GLU A 23 9.51 -13.16 -10.40
C GLU A 23 11.05 -13.07 -10.41
N PRO A 24 11.66 -12.18 -11.22
CA PRO A 24 13.12 -11.99 -11.26
C PRO A 24 13.62 -11.11 -10.11
N VAL A 25 13.05 -11.25 -8.90
CA VAL A 25 13.41 -10.49 -7.70
C VAL A 25 13.40 -11.39 -6.46
N THR A 26 14.09 -10.99 -5.42
CA THR A 26 14.11 -11.66 -4.12
C THR A 26 12.89 -11.32 -3.27
N GLN A 27 12.63 -12.09 -2.21
CA GLN A 27 11.57 -11.79 -1.24
C GLN A 27 11.76 -10.40 -0.61
N ARG A 28 13.00 -10.02 -0.31
CA ARG A 28 13.34 -8.70 0.28
C ARG A 28 13.05 -7.55 -0.68
N GLU A 29 13.24 -7.75 -1.99
CA GLU A 29 12.93 -6.75 -3.02
C GLU A 29 11.43 -6.66 -3.33
N HIS A 30 10.73 -7.80 -3.30
CA HIS A 30 9.30 -7.88 -3.59
C HIS A 30 8.45 -7.22 -2.48
N ALA A 31 8.76 -7.50 -1.21
CA ALA A 31 7.90 -7.08 -0.09
C ALA A 31 7.63 -5.55 -0.02
N PRO A 32 8.62 -4.65 -0.21
CA PRO A 32 8.37 -3.21 -0.27
C PRO A 32 7.48 -2.79 -1.45
N GLN A 33 7.59 -3.46 -2.59
CA GLN A 33 6.78 -3.17 -3.78
C GLN A 33 5.32 -3.51 -3.53
N THR A 34 5.07 -4.70 -2.96
CA THR A 34 3.73 -5.13 -2.55
C THR A 34 3.16 -4.19 -1.49
N ALA A 35 3.95 -3.80 -0.49
CA ALA A 35 3.53 -2.87 0.55
C ALA A 35 3.18 -1.49 -0.03
N ALA A 36 3.96 -0.99 -0.99
CA ALA A 36 3.66 0.27 -1.68
C ALA A 36 2.34 0.19 -2.45
N LEU A 37 2.09 -0.93 -3.14
CA LEU A 37 0.84 -1.17 -3.87
C LEU A 37 -0.38 -1.16 -2.94
N VAL A 38 -0.31 -1.88 -1.82
CA VAL A 38 -1.38 -1.87 -0.79
C VAL A 38 -1.57 -0.48 -0.19
N THR A 39 -0.46 0.22 0.11
CA THR A 39 -0.48 1.57 0.69
C THR A 39 -1.01 2.62 -0.29
N ALA A 40 -0.93 2.39 -1.61
CA ALA A 40 -1.48 3.26 -2.64
C ALA A 40 -2.95 2.92 -2.97
N ALA A 41 -3.30 1.63 -3.00
CA ALA A 41 -4.65 1.16 -3.30
C ALA A 41 -5.68 1.59 -2.23
N LEU A 42 -5.28 1.54 -0.95
CA LEU A 42 -6.18 1.90 0.14
C LEU A 42 -6.63 3.39 0.09
N PRO A 43 -5.74 4.39 -0.05
CA PRO A 43 -6.14 5.78 -0.26
C PRO A 43 -7.00 6.00 -1.50
N HIS A 44 -6.73 5.29 -2.61
CA HIS A 44 -7.51 5.35 -3.83
C HIS A 44 -8.97 4.93 -3.58
N ASP A 45 -9.19 3.75 -2.97
CA ASP A 45 -10.53 3.23 -2.71
C ASP A 45 -11.27 4.07 -1.66
N LEU A 46 -10.57 4.53 -0.61
CA LEU A 46 -11.13 5.48 0.36
C LEU A 46 -11.52 6.81 -0.31
N GLY A 47 -10.75 7.24 -1.31
CA GLY A 47 -11.06 8.40 -2.14
C GLY A 47 -12.42 8.30 -2.82
N HIS A 48 -12.70 7.15 -3.45
CA HIS A 48 -14.02 6.86 -4.05
C HIS A 48 -15.16 6.92 -3.03
N LEU A 49 -14.93 6.42 -1.82
CA LEU A 49 -15.96 6.40 -0.77
C LEU A 49 -16.23 7.79 -0.17
N LEU A 50 -15.20 8.61 0.01
CA LEU A 50 -15.30 9.96 0.57
C LEU A 50 -15.77 11.00 -0.48
N GLY A 51 -15.42 10.77 -1.75
CA GLY A 51 -15.60 11.69 -2.87
C GLY A 51 -16.83 11.45 -3.74
N ARG A 52 -17.92 10.91 -3.17
CA ARG A 52 -19.11 10.51 -3.95
C ARG A 52 -19.76 11.73 -4.63
N GLN A 53 -19.44 11.96 -5.90
CA GLN A 53 -19.95 13.08 -6.71
C GLN A 53 -21.10 12.68 -7.66
N GLY A 54 -21.76 11.55 -7.42
CA GLY A 54 -22.80 11.03 -8.32
C GLY A 54 -22.19 10.17 -9.42
N GLU A 55 -22.45 10.47 -10.69
CA GLU A 55 -21.80 9.79 -11.81
C GLU A 55 -20.28 9.94 -11.71
N THR A 56 -19.52 8.86 -11.91
CA THR A 56 -18.06 8.88 -11.79
C THR A 56 -17.44 9.67 -12.95
N PRO A 57 -16.73 10.79 -12.69
CA PRO A 57 -16.03 11.54 -13.73
C PRO A 57 -15.02 10.67 -14.50
N SER A 58 -14.48 9.64 -13.84
CA SER A 58 -13.61 8.63 -14.45
C SER A 58 -14.28 7.87 -15.60
N GLY A 59 -15.60 7.68 -15.57
CA GLY A 59 -16.35 7.08 -16.68
C GLY A 59 -16.36 7.94 -17.96
N ARG A 60 -16.00 9.22 -17.83
CA ARG A 60 -15.84 10.18 -18.94
C ARG A 60 -14.37 10.48 -19.24
N GLY A 61 -13.44 9.72 -18.66
CA GLY A 61 -11.99 9.91 -18.80
C GLY A 61 -11.44 11.12 -18.03
N ILE A 62 -12.21 11.68 -17.09
CA ILE A 62 -11.80 12.82 -16.27
C ILE A 62 -11.22 12.27 -14.96
N ASP A 63 -9.99 12.66 -14.64
CA ASP A 63 -9.37 12.36 -13.35
C ASP A 63 -9.91 13.32 -12.27
N ASP A 64 -10.81 12.80 -11.43
CA ASP A 64 -11.43 13.50 -10.31
C ASP A 64 -10.54 13.56 -9.05
N GLN A 65 -9.27 13.16 -9.17
CA GLN A 65 -8.27 13.33 -8.12
C GLN A 65 -8.61 12.60 -6.81
N HIS A 66 -9.46 11.57 -6.87
CA HIS A 66 -9.96 10.82 -5.71
C HIS A 66 -8.82 10.22 -4.88
N GLN A 67 -7.67 9.88 -5.49
CA GLN A 67 -6.44 9.45 -4.82
C GLN A 67 -5.95 10.42 -3.73
N TYR A 68 -6.34 11.70 -3.77
CA TYR A 68 -5.92 12.71 -2.80
C TYR A 68 -6.94 12.97 -1.70
N PHE A 69 -8.19 12.52 -1.84
CA PHE A 69 -9.25 12.82 -0.88
C PHE A 69 -9.03 12.17 0.48
N ALA A 70 -8.39 11.00 0.52
CA ALA A 70 -8.06 10.31 1.75
C ALA A 70 -6.87 10.94 2.50
N LEU A 71 -6.01 11.73 1.83
CA LEU A 71 -4.75 12.22 2.40
C LEU A 71 -4.93 13.04 3.70
N PRO A 72 -5.89 13.99 3.81
CA PRO A 72 -6.07 14.75 5.05
C PRO A 72 -6.38 13.87 6.26
N PHE A 73 -7.11 12.76 6.05
CA PHE A 73 -7.53 11.83 7.10
C PHE A 73 -6.42 10.85 7.48
N LEU A 74 -5.58 10.44 6.53
CA LEU A 74 -4.48 9.49 6.74
C LEU A 74 -3.18 10.15 7.22
N ARG A 75 -3.04 11.47 7.10
CA ARG A 75 -1.85 12.24 7.56
C ARG A 75 -1.48 12.03 9.02
N ALA A 76 -2.44 11.71 9.89
CA ALA A 76 -2.16 11.42 11.29
C ALA A 76 -1.57 10.02 11.51
N LEU A 77 -1.96 9.05 10.67
CA LEU A 77 -1.51 7.65 10.76
C LEU A 77 -0.06 7.48 10.32
N SER A 78 0.39 8.29 9.35
CA SER A 78 1.79 8.30 8.87
C SER A 78 2.77 8.98 9.85
N ARG A 79 2.31 9.52 10.98
CA ARG A 79 3.16 10.12 12.03
C ARG A 79 3.59 9.14 13.12
N CYS A 80 3.35 7.85 12.95
CA CYS A 80 3.94 6.85 13.83
C CYS A 80 5.45 6.77 13.54
N ARG A 81 6.26 7.53 14.29
CA ARG A 81 7.72 7.38 14.33
C ARG A 81 8.00 5.92 14.70
N ALA A 82 8.64 5.20 13.79
CA ALA A 82 9.35 3.96 14.12
C ALA A 82 10.51 4.28 15.08
#